data_AF-A0A9E2Y7Y0-F1
#
_entry.id   AF-A0A9E2Y7Y0-F1
#
_cell.length_a   1.000
_cell.length_b   1.000
_cell.length_c   1.000
_cell.angle_alpha   90.00
_cell.angle_beta   90.00
_cell.angle_gamma   90.00
#
_symmetry.space_group_name_H-M   'P 1'
#
loop_
_entity.id
_entity.type
_entity.pdbx_description
1 polymer ?
#
loop_
_entity_poly.entity_id
_entity_poly.type
_entity_poly.pdbx_seq_one_letter_code
_entity_poly.pdbx_strand_id
1 'polypeptide(L)'
;MAGIHARDLEHYRNLLLDKRRELVGDMSAMEREALRSANGTNLSNLPLHMADQGTDNYEQEFTLGLVEKDRVLLREINRGLAKIQDGTYGICEGTGKPINPARLEAQPWAKYSIEYARLLERGLVRR
;
A
#
# COMPACT_ATOMS: atom_id res chain seq x y z
N MET A 1 -21.73 -14.76 16.99
CA MET A 1 -20.49 -14.08 16.57
C MET A 1 -20.87 -12.90 15.70
N ALA A 2 -20.48 -11.68 16.05
CA ALA A 2 -20.71 -10.50 15.20
C ALA A 2 -19.73 -10.55 14.01
N GLY A 3 -20.08 -11.36 13.01
CA GLY A 3 -19.38 -11.44 11.74
C GLY A 3 -19.89 -10.37 10.78
N ILE A 4 -19.02 -9.89 9.90
CA ILE A 4 -19.37 -9.02 8.77
C ILE A 4 -20.38 -9.78 7.88
N HIS A 5 -21.47 -9.13 7.45
CA HIS A 5 -22.49 -9.81 6.64
C HIS A 5 -21.96 -10.04 5.21
N ALA A 6 -22.49 -11.04 4.51
CA ALA A 6 -22.05 -11.38 3.15
C ALA A 6 -22.14 -10.20 2.16
N ARG A 7 -23.15 -9.34 2.30
CA ARG A 7 -23.30 -8.12 1.49
C ARG A 7 -22.20 -7.08 1.76
N ASP A 8 -21.75 -6.99 3.01
CA ASP A 8 -20.67 -6.08 3.40
C ASP A 8 -19.32 -6.62 2.90
N LEU A 9 -19.13 -7.94 2.83
CA LEU A 9 -17.92 -8.56 2.27
C LEU A 9 -17.75 -8.26 0.79
N GLU A 10 -18.84 -8.26 0.01
CA GLU A 10 -18.79 -7.89 -1.41
C GLU A 10 -18.41 -6.41 -1.59
N HIS A 11 -18.97 -5.52 -0.76
CA HIS A 11 -18.60 -4.11 -0.72
C HIS A 11 -17.09 -3.93 -0.46
N TYR A 12 -16.56 -4.52 0.60
CA TYR A 12 -15.12 -4.43 0.90
C TYR A 12 -14.24 -5.07 -0.16
N ARG A 13 -14.69 -6.16 -0.78
CA ARG A 13 -13.97 -6.81 -1.89
C ARG A 13 -13.83 -5.84 -3.06
N ASN A 14 -14.88 -5.12 -3.42
CA ASN A 14 -14.85 -4.15 -4.51
C ASN A 14 -13.90 -2.99 -4.19
N LEU A 15 -13.97 -2.44 -2.98
CA LEU A 15 -13.02 -1.41 -2.53
C LEU A 15 -11.55 -1.86 -2.62
N LEU A 16 -11.26 -3.10 -2.20
CA LEU A 16 -9.92 -3.69 -2.31
C LEU A 16 -9.48 -3.86 -3.77
N LEU A 17 -10.36 -4.33 -4.65
CA LEU A 17 -10.06 -4.53 -6.06
C LEU A 17 -9.82 -3.21 -6.79
N ASP A 18 -10.59 -2.18 -6.48
CA ASP A 18 -10.43 -0.84 -7.03
C ASP A 18 -9.09 -0.25 -6.60
N LYS A 19 -8.77 -0.33 -5.30
CA LYS A 19 -7.47 0.15 -4.82
C LYS A 19 -6.30 -0.64 -5.41
N ARG A 20 -6.46 -1.95 -5.62
CA ARG A 20 -5.45 -2.78 -6.29
C ARG A 20 -5.19 -2.29 -7.72
N ARG A 21 -6.25 -1.96 -8.46
CA ARG A 21 -6.16 -1.49 -9.84
C ARG A 21 -5.44 -0.15 -9.92
N GLU A 22 -5.76 0.77 -9.02
CA GLU A 22 -5.08 2.07 -8.88
C GLU A 22 -3.57 1.87 -8.70
N LEU A 23 -3.15 1.11 -7.66
CA LEU A 23 -1.72 0.91 -7.36
C LEU A 23 -0.96 0.23 -8.50
N VAL A 24 -1.54 -0.80 -9.12
CA VAL A 24 -0.90 -1.47 -10.26
C VAL A 24 -0.77 -0.51 -11.44
N GLY A 25 -1.77 0.35 -11.66
CA GLY A 25 -1.73 1.42 -12.66
C GLY A 25 -0.61 2.42 -12.41
N ASP A 26 -0.50 2.92 -11.18
CA ASP A 26 0.51 3.90 -10.77
C ASP A 26 1.92 3.32 -10.88
N MET A 27 2.14 2.10 -10.38
CA MET A 27 3.43 1.40 -10.51
C MET A 27 3.82 1.19 -11.98
N SER A 28 2.87 0.79 -12.82
CA SER A 28 3.13 0.60 -14.26
C SER A 28 3.43 1.92 -14.96
N ALA A 29 2.83 3.03 -14.52
CA ALA A 29 3.11 4.36 -15.06
C ALA A 29 4.52 4.83 -14.68
N MET A 30 4.89 4.68 -13.41
CA MET A 30 6.25 4.98 -12.92
C MET A 30 7.31 4.15 -13.64
N GLU A 31 7.07 2.85 -13.87
CA GLU A 31 7.98 1.99 -14.62
C GLU A 31 8.18 2.47 -16.06
N ARG A 32 7.10 2.84 -16.76
CA ARG A 32 7.19 3.39 -18.12
C ARG A 32 7.98 4.70 -18.16
N GLU A 33 7.81 5.56 -17.16
CA GLU A 33 8.54 6.82 -17.08
C GLU A 33 10.04 6.59 -16.85
N ALA A 34 10.38 5.69 -15.91
CA ALA A 34 11.77 5.30 -15.67
C ALA A 34 12.44 4.71 -16.92
N LEU A 35 11.73 3.86 -17.67
CA LEU A 35 12.23 3.30 -18.93
C LEU A 35 12.38 4.35 -20.05
N ARG A 36 11.53 5.39 -20.08
CA ARG A 36 11.65 6.51 -21.03
C ARG A 36 12.85 7.38 -20.70
N SER A 37 13.05 7.70 -19.42
CA SER A 37 14.23 8.42 -18.94
C SER A 37 15.52 7.66 -19.27
N ALA A 38 15.53 6.34 -19.07
CA ALA A 38 16.68 5.48 -19.40
C ALA A 38 16.99 5.38 -20.91
N ASN A 39 15.98 5.49 -21.79
CA ASN A 39 16.13 5.43 -23.25
C ASN A 39 16.28 6.80 -23.93
N GLY A 40 16.13 7.90 -23.18
CA GLY A 40 16.13 9.28 -23.65
C GLY A 40 17.54 9.89 -23.78
N THR A 41 18.21 9.59 -24.87
CA THR A 41 19.14 10.44 -25.63
C THR A 41 19.34 11.90 -25.17
N ASN A 42 20.16 12.18 -24.14
CA ASN A 42 20.91 13.45 -24.01
C ASN A 42 21.97 13.47 -22.88
N LEU A 43 22.73 12.38 -22.69
CA LEU A 43 23.94 12.42 -21.83
C LEU A 43 25.12 13.22 -22.44
N SER A 44 24.91 13.90 -23.57
CA SER A 44 26.01 14.44 -24.38
C SER A 44 26.26 15.95 -24.23
N ASN A 45 25.46 16.74 -23.49
CA ASN A 45 25.66 18.20 -23.52
C ASN A 45 25.27 19.05 -22.30
N LEU A 46 25.22 18.52 -21.07
CA LEU A 46 24.99 19.35 -19.88
C LEU A 46 26.24 19.43 -18.99
N PRO A 47 26.73 20.64 -18.61
CA PRO A 47 27.70 20.77 -17.53
C PRO A 47 27.04 20.30 -16.23
N LEU A 48 27.39 19.10 -15.78
CA LEU A 48 26.90 18.50 -14.53
C LEU A 48 27.28 19.41 -13.35
N HIS A 49 26.36 20.27 -12.92
CA HIS A 49 26.50 21.02 -11.67
C HIS A 49 26.26 20.04 -10.51
N MET A 50 27.10 20.06 -9.46
CA MET A 50 26.90 19.19 -8.28
C MET A 50 25.53 19.37 -7.60
N ALA A 51 24.85 20.51 -7.83
CA ALA A 51 23.49 20.76 -7.36
C ALA A 51 22.43 19.90 -8.07
N ASP A 52 22.63 19.60 -9.36
CA ASP A 52 21.71 18.77 -10.14
C ASP A 52 21.85 17.29 -9.72
N GLN A 53 23.08 16.82 -9.47
CA GLN A 53 23.33 15.46 -8.98
C GLN A 53 22.69 15.18 -7.61
N GLY A 54 22.65 16.18 -6.72
CA GLY A 54 21.95 16.05 -5.43
C GLY A 54 20.43 15.95 -5.59
N THR A 55 19.87 16.66 -6.57
CA THR A 55 18.44 16.68 -6.87
C THR A 55 18.00 15.36 -7.52
N ASP A 56 18.76 14.88 -8.51
CA ASP A 56 18.48 13.61 -9.22
C ASP A 56 18.48 12.41 -8.25
N ASN A 57 19.46 12.36 -7.33
CA ASN A 57 19.54 11.30 -6.32
C ASN A 57 18.34 11.34 -5.36
N TYR A 58 17.93 12.52 -4.91
CA TYR A 58 16.79 12.68 -4.03
C TYR A 58 15.48 12.24 -4.70
N GLU A 59 15.27 12.62 -5.97
CA GLU A 59 14.10 12.21 -6.75
C GLU A 59 14.05 10.69 -6.96
N GLN A 60 15.21 10.08 -7.20
CA GLN A 60 15.33 8.63 -7.33
C GLN A 60 15.01 7.91 -6.02
N GLU A 61 15.60 8.33 -4.90
CA GLU A 61 15.31 7.77 -3.57
C GLU A 61 13.84 7.93 -3.19
N PHE A 62 13.25 9.10 -3.47
CA PHE A 62 11.85 9.38 -3.22
C PHE A 62 10.94 8.44 -4.03
N THR A 63 11.21 8.30 -5.33
CA THR A 63 10.47 7.38 -6.23
C THR A 63 10.58 5.93 -5.75
N LEU A 64 11.78 5.47 -5.39
CA LEU A 64 11.99 4.13 -4.85
C LEU A 64 11.21 3.91 -3.54
N GLY A 65 11.19 4.91 -2.66
CA GLY A 65 10.42 4.87 -1.43
C GLY A 65 8.90 4.81 -1.66
N LEU A 66 8.39 5.47 -2.70
CA LEU A 66 6.99 5.39 -3.10
C LEU A 66 6.65 3.98 -3.62
N VAL A 67 7.46 3.45 -4.53
CA VAL A 67 7.27 2.10 -5.09
C VAL A 67 7.28 1.02 -4.00
N GLU A 68 8.18 1.12 -3.01
CA GLU A 68 8.20 0.16 -1.91
C GLU A 68 6.94 0.24 -1.04
N LYS A 69 6.44 1.45 -0.76
CA LYS A 69 5.17 1.65 -0.04
C LYS A 69 4.00 1.02 -0.79
N ASP A 70 3.93 1.22 -2.11
CA ASP A 70 2.86 0.68 -2.95
C ASP A 70 2.92 -0.86 -3.00
N ARG A 71 4.13 -1.45 -3.08
CA ARG A 71 4.34 -2.90 -2.99
C ARG A 71 3.88 -3.48 -1.66
N VAL A 72 4.19 -2.82 -0.54
CA VAL A 72 3.69 -3.21 0.78
C VAL A 72 2.17 -3.16 0.80
N LEU A 73 1.58 -2.06 0.34
CA LEU A 73 0.14 -1.89 0.32
C LEU A 73 -0.57 -2.92 -0.57
N LEU A 74 -0.02 -3.23 -1.74
CA LEU A 74 -0.51 -4.26 -2.64
C LEU A 74 -0.53 -5.64 -1.97
N ARG A 75 0.50 -5.98 -1.18
CA ARG A 75 0.53 -7.22 -0.38
C ARG A 75 -0.58 -7.24 0.66
N GLU A 76 -0.80 -6.12 1.37
CA GLU A 76 -1.88 -6.01 2.37
C GLU A 76 -3.27 -6.13 1.75
N ILE A 77 -3.47 -5.57 0.54
CA ILE A 77 -4.71 -5.70 -0.23
C ILE A 77 -4.96 -7.15 -0.65
N ASN A 78 -3.94 -7.82 -1.20
CA ASN A 78 -4.05 -9.22 -1.58
C ASN A 78 -4.32 -10.13 -0.37
N ARG A 79 -3.72 -9.83 0.79
CA ARG A 79 -4.07 -10.50 2.06
C ARG A 79 -5.54 -10.28 2.41
N GLY A 80 -6.03 -9.05 2.35
CA GLY A 80 -7.45 -8.74 2.59
C GLY A 80 -8.39 -9.55 1.70
N LEU A 81 -8.09 -9.62 0.40
CA LEU A 81 -8.85 -10.41 -0.57
C LEU A 81 -8.84 -11.92 -0.27
N ALA A 82 -7.70 -12.46 0.18
CA ALA A 82 -7.61 -13.85 0.61
C ALA A 82 -8.46 -14.11 1.87
N LYS A 83 -8.38 -13.22 2.88
CA LYS A 83 -9.20 -13.33 4.10
C LYS A 83 -10.70 -13.23 3.84
N ILE A 84 -11.11 -12.50 2.79
CA ILE A 84 -12.52 -12.49 2.36
C ILE A 84 -12.94 -13.87 1.85
N GLN A 85 -12.09 -14.54 1.06
CA GLN A 85 -12.35 -15.90 0.57
C GLN A 85 -12.38 -16.91 1.72
N ASP A 86 -11.49 -16.75 2.71
CA ASP A 86 -11.41 -17.62 3.88
C ASP A 86 -12.46 -17.31 4.96
N GLY A 87 -13.27 -16.26 4.79
CA GLY A 87 -14.28 -15.84 5.76
C GLY A 87 -13.73 -15.23 7.06
N THR A 88 -12.45 -14.84 7.08
CA THR A 88 -11.76 -14.26 8.26
C THR A 88 -11.49 -12.76 8.14
N TYR A 89 -12.03 -12.11 7.11
CA TYR A 89 -11.88 -10.68 6.88
C TYR A 89 -12.47 -9.84 8.01
N GLY A 90 -11.83 -8.70 8.29
CA GLY A 90 -12.24 -7.79 9.36
C GLY A 90 -11.89 -8.24 10.77
N ILE A 91 -11.09 -9.30 10.94
CA ILE A 91 -10.55 -9.71 12.24
C ILE A 91 -9.13 -9.17 12.42
N CYS A 92 -8.89 -8.48 13.54
CA CYS A 92 -7.61 -7.94 13.93
C CYS A 92 -6.60 -9.07 14.18
N GLU A 93 -5.47 -9.02 13.47
CA GLU A 93 -4.44 -10.06 13.55
C GLU A 93 -3.64 -10.03 14.86
N GLY A 94 -3.68 -8.91 15.58
CA GLY A 94 -3.01 -8.77 16.87
C GLY A 94 -3.83 -9.23 18.08
N THR A 95 -5.16 -9.12 17.98
CA THR A 95 -6.05 -9.35 19.12
C THR A 95 -7.09 -10.45 18.88
N GLY A 96 -7.28 -10.90 17.64
CA GLY A 96 -8.35 -11.81 17.24
C GLY A 96 -9.75 -11.21 17.32
N LYS A 97 -9.88 -9.91 17.63
CA LYS A 97 -11.17 -9.21 17.78
C LYS A 97 -11.61 -8.57 16.46
N PRO A 98 -12.92 -8.36 16.23
CA PRO A 98 -13.41 -7.61 15.07
C PRO A 98 -12.81 -6.20 14.98
N ILE A 99 -12.47 -5.77 13.78
CA ILE A 99 -12.05 -4.41 13.44
C ILE A 99 -13.31 -3.57 13.24
N ASN A 100 -13.28 -2.33 13.73
CA ASN A 100 -14.40 -1.40 13.57
C ASN A 100 -14.72 -1.19 12.07
N PRO A 101 -16.00 -1.33 11.64
CA PRO A 101 -16.40 -1.13 10.25
C PRO A 101 -15.97 0.23 9.68
N ALA A 102 -16.05 1.31 10.45
CA ALA A 102 -15.63 2.65 10.00
C ALA A 102 -14.14 2.71 9.62
N ARG A 103 -13.30 1.86 10.23
CA ARG A 103 -11.90 1.72 9.84
C ARG A 103 -11.75 0.93 8.54
N LEU A 104 -12.55 -0.12 8.33
CA LEU A 104 -12.52 -0.90 7.10
C LEU A 104 -13.09 -0.12 5.91
N GLU A 105 -14.06 0.78 6.15
CA GLU A 105 -14.52 1.74 5.14
C GLU A 105 -13.40 2.69 4.71
N ALA A 106 -12.66 3.25 5.67
CA ALA A 106 -11.55 4.16 5.38
C ALA A 106 -10.30 3.46 4.82
N GLN A 107 -10.01 2.26 5.30
CA GLN A 107 -8.81 1.48 4.99
C GLN A 107 -9.16 -0.03 4.95
N PRO A 108 -9.69 -0.54 3.83
CA PRO A 108 -10.13 -1.93 3.73
C PRO A 108 -8.98 -2.96 3.82
N TRP A 109 -7.74 -2.55 3.59
CA TRP A 109 -6.55 -3.41 3.77
C TRP A 109 -6.06 -3.51 5.23
N ALA A 110 -6.72 -2.84 6.18
CA ALA A 110 -6.28 -2.78 7.58
C ALA A 110 -6.17 -4.18 8.24
N LYS A 111 -4.97 -4.54 8.71
CA LYS A 111 -4.72 -5.78 9.49
C LYS A 111 -5.03 -5.70 10.97
N TYR A 112 -4.96 -4.49 11.54
CA TYR A 112 -5.07 -4.26 12.97
C TYR A 112 -6.17 -3.27 13.29
N SER A 113 -6.78 -3.43 14.47
CA SER A 113 -7.62 -2.38 15.05
C SER A 113 -6.78 -1.14 15.39
N ILE A 114 -7.45 0.01 15.57
CA ILE A 114 -6.78 1.27 15.97
C ILE A 114 -6.04 1.08 17.30
N GLU A 115 -6.66 0.38 18.24
CA GLU A 115 -6.07 0.10 19.55
C GLU A 115 -4.77 -0.69 19.42
N TYR A 116 -4.76 -1.78 18.64
CA TYR A 116 -3.56 -2.60 18.46
C TYR A 116 -2.47 -1.88 17.67
N ALA A 117 -2.86 -1.11 16.64
CA ALA A 117 -1.92 -0.26 15.91
C ALA A 117 -1.21 0.75 16.83
N ARG A 118 -1.95 1.38 17.75
CA ARG A 118 -1.37 2.31 18.74
C ARG A 118 -0.41 1.62 19.70
N LEU A 119 -0.68 0.36 20.09
CA LEU A 119 0.25 -0.41 20.93
C LEU A 119 1.56 -0.72 20.20
N LEU A 120 1.49 -1.06 18.90
CA LEU A 120 2.67 -1.28 18.06
C LEU A 120 3.51 -0.01 17.90
N GLU A 121 2.86 1.12 17.64
CA GLU A 121 3.53 2.44 17.51
C GLU A 121 4.27 2.83 18.79
N ARG A 122 3.72 2.46 19.95
CA ARG A 122 4.34 2.70 21.27
C ARG A 122 5.38 1.65 21.66
N GLY A 123 5.61 0.63 20.84
CA GLY A 123 6.55 -0.45 21.14
C GLY A 123 6.12 -1.37 22.28
N LEU A 124 4.82 -1.36 22.64
CA LEU A 124 4.28 -2.15 23.76
C LEU A 124 3.97 -3.61 23.37
N VAL A 125 3.99 -3.91 22.08
CA VAL A 125 3.78 -5.25 21.51
C VAL A 125 4.74 -5.47 20.35
N ARG A 126 5.16 -6.72 20.12
CA ARG A 126 6.08 -7.08 19.03
C ARG A 126 5.30 -7.21 17.71
N ARG A 127 5.91 -6.78 16.60
CA ARG A 127 5.39 -6.94 15.23
C ARG A 127 5.41 -8.38 14.79
#